data_AF-A0A420ARR8-F1
#
_entry.id   AF-A0A420ARR8-F1
#
_cell.length_a   1.000
_cell.length_b   1.000
_cell.length_c   1.000
_cell.angle_alpha   90.00
_cell.angle_beta   90.00
_cell.angle_gamma   90.00
#
_symmetry.space_group_name_H-M   'P 1'
#
loop_
_entity.id
_entity.type
_entity.pdbx_description
1 polymer ?
#
loop_
_entity_poly.entity_id
_entity_poly.type
_entity_poly.pdbx_seq_one_letter_code
_entity_poly.pdbx_strand_id
1 'polypeptide(L)'
;MKKLILSLFLLALTTAAIAKTEAPLKTEGKTQAYPNVYWVVSFDGSNYQLSPTQPPGEPCQGGSEPCKITTKDVQGDMQITPTEVNNTSLATIELTQDF
;
A
#
# COMPACT_ATOMS: atom_id res chain seq x y z
N MET A 1 21.20 42.73 57.53
CA MET A 1 21.08 43.49 56.26
C MET A 1 20.37 42.60 55.24
N LYS A 2 19.24 43.07 54.69
CA LYS A 2 18.33 42.35 53.77
C LYS A 2 18.97 42.19 52.37
N LYS A 3 18.85 40.99 51.78
CA LYS A 3 19.05 40.69 50.35
C LYS A 3 17.93 39.72 49.95
N LEU A 4 16.87 40.19 49.29
CA LEU A 4 16.65 40.33 47.84
C LEU A 4 16.48 38.99 47.10
N ILE A 5 15.19 38.66 46.88
CA ILE A 5 14.50 38.22 45.65
C ILE A 5 15.29 37.28 44.72
N LEU A 6 14.73 36.10 44.44
CA LEU A 6 14.88 35.49 43.12
C LEU A 6 13.63 34.68 42.70
N SER A 7 12.85 35.34 41.85
CA SER A 7 11.95 34.85 40.81
C SER A 7 11.77 33.33 40.67
N LEU A 8 10.55 32.86 40.96
CA LEU A 8 10.09 31.50 40.70
C LEU A 8 9.51 31.43 39.27
N PHE A 9 10.35 31.21 38.27
CA PHE A 9 9.90 30.80 36.93
C PHE A 9 9.68 29.28 36.93
N LEU A 10 8.44 28.83 37.18
CA LEU A 10 8.05 27.49 36.77
C LEU A 10 7.39 27.57 35.39
N LEU A 11 8.16 27.13 34.41
CA LEU A 11 7.74 26.81 33.04
C LEU A 11 6.55 25.84 33.10
N ALA A 12 5.38 26.28 32.65
CA ALA A 12 4.26 25.39 32.40
C ALA A 12 4.55 24.59 31.12
N LEU A 13 4.91 23.32 31.28
CA LEU A 13 5.14 22.38 30.18
C LEU A 13 3.78 21.91 29.66
N THR A 14 3.21 22.63 28.68
CA THR A 14 1.98 22.20 28.00
C THR A 14 2.32 21.04 27.06
N THR A 15 2.05 19.81 27.47
CA THR A 15 2.05 18.64 26.59
C THR A 15 0.89 18.78 25.60
N ALA A 16 1.19 19.19 24.37
CA ALA A 16 0.27 19.03 23.26
C ALA A 16 0.13 17.53 23.00
N ALA A 17 -1.03 16.97 23.36
CA ALA A 17 -1.42 15.64 22.94
C ALA A 17 -1.50 15.66 21.40
N ILE A 18 -0.51 15.04 20.76
CA ILE A 18 -0.55 14.75 19.33
C ILE A 18 -1.63 13.68 19.19
N ALA A 19 -2.86 14.12 18.89
CA ALA A 19 -3.88 13.25 18.33
C ALA A 19 -3.31 12.74 17.01
N LYS A 20 -2.75 11.52 17.07
CA LYS A 20 -2.34 10.78 15.89
C LYS A 20 -3.62 10.42 15.16
N THR A 21 -4.06 11.33 14.30
CA THR A 21 -4.97 11.02 13.20
C THR A 21 -4.29 9.91 12.43
N GLU A 22 -4.77 8.68 12.61
CA GLU A 22 -4.48 7.56 11.73
C GLU A 22 -5.09 7.94 10.38
N ALA A 23 -4.33 8.71 9.60
CA ALA A 23 -4.52 8.73 8.17
C ALA A 23 -4.54 7.24 7.73
N PRO A 24 -5.47 6.82 6.86
CA PRO A 24 -5.42 5.48 6.31
C PRO A 24 -4.00 5.30 5.80
N LEU A 25 -3.32 4.31 6.36
CA LEU A 25 -1.94 4.00 6.07
C LEU A 25 -1.88 3.79 4.55
N LYS A 26 -1.49 4.84 3.81
CA LYS A 26 -0.93 4.66 2.49
C LYS A 26 0.31 3.84 2.77
N THR A 27 0.17 2.53 2.62
CA THR A 27 1.30 1.62 2.58
C THR A 27 2.07 2.02 1.32
N GLU A 28 2.88 3.06 1.42
CA GLU A 28 4.00 3.34 0.54
C GLU A 28 5.09 2.29 0.83
N GLY A 29 4.69 1.02 0.80
CA GLY A 29 5.61 -0.06 0.54
C GLY A 29 5.89 0.05 -0.95
N LYS A 30 7.01 0.68 -1.32
CA LYS A 30 7.72 0.27 -2.54
C LYS A 30 8.12 -1.19 -2.35
N THR A 31 7.15 -2.09 -2.45
CA THR A 31 7.41 -3.52 -2.60
C THR A 31 8.11 -3.61 -3.93
N GLN A 32 9.34 -4.12 -3.93
CA GLN A 32 10.16 -4.27 -5.12
C GLN A 32 9.31 -4.84 -6.25
N ALA A 33 9.01 -4.04 -7.27
CA ALA A 33 8.22 -4.49 -8.40
C ALA A 33 9.03 -5.58 -9.11
N TYR A 34 8.44 -6.77 -9.20
CA TYR A 34 9.05 -7.88 -9.91
C TYR A 34 8.98 -7.65 -11.43
N PRO A 35 9.85 -8.29 -12.24
CA PRO A 35 9.96 -7.96 -13.67
C PRO A 35 8.73 -8.33 -14.49
N ASN A 36 7.92 -9.30 -14.05
CA ASN A 36 6.74 -9.73 -14.80
C ASN A 36 5.52 -8.94 -14.32
N VAL A 37 4.92 -8.16 -15.23
CA VAL A 37 3.78 -7.29 -14.95
C VAL A 37 2.53 -7.84 -15.62
N TYR A 38 1.44 -7.92 -14.85
CA TYR A 38 0.16 -8.39 -15.33
C TYR A 38 -0.98 -7.47 -14.90
N TRP A 39 -1.94 -7.29 -15.81
CA TRP A 39 -3.22 -6.64 -15.52
C TRP A 39 -4.21 -7.69 -15.07
N VAL A 40 -4.95 -7.40 -14.00
CA VAL A 40 -6.04 -8.25 -13.54
C VAL A 40 -7.27 -7.95 -14.40
N VAL A 41 -7.79 -8.98 -15.08
CA VAL A 41 -8.98 -8.84 -15.95
C VAL A 41 -10.26 -9.29 -15.24
N SER A 42 -10.16 -10.28 -14.36
CA SER A 42 -11.29 -10.77 -13.56
C SER A 42 -10.82 -11.65 -12.40
N PHE A 43 -11.74 -11.99 -11.50
CA PHE A 43 -11.58 -13.01 -10.47
C PHE A 43 -12.74 -14.00 -10.60
N ASP A 44 -12.43 -15.30 -10.71
CA ASP A 44 -13.44 -16.35 -10.90
C ASP A 44 -13.95 -16.97 -9.58
N GLY A 45 -13.49 -16.45 -8.44
CA GLY A 45 -13.78 -17.00 -7.11
C GLY A 45 -12.66 -17.87 -6.55
N SER A 46 -11.72 -18.32 -7.38
CA SER A 46 -10.55 -19.11 -6.99
C SER A 46 -9.23 -18.46 -7.41
N ASN A 47 -9.16 -17.93 -8.63
CA ASN A 47 -7.96 -17.36 -9.24
C ASN A 47 -8.22 -15.99 -9.85
N TYR A 48 -7.19 -15.15 -9.82
CA TYR A 48 -7.13 -13.96 -10.66
C TYR A 48 -6.77 -14.35 -12.09
N GLN A 49 -7.54 -13.83 -13.02
CA GLN A 49 -7.27 -13.95 -14.45
C GLN A 49 -6.39 -12.76 -14.86
N LEU A 50 -5.31 -13.04 -15.57
CA LEU A 50 -4.26 -12.08 -15.90
C LEU A 50 -4.20 -11.78 -17.39
N SER A 51 -3.70 -10.59 -17.73
CA SER A 51 -3.35 -10.19 -19.09
C SER A 51 -1.97 -9.55 -19.11
N PRO A 52 -1.09 -9.88 -20.08
CA PRO A 52 0.22 -9.24 -20.19
C PRO A 52 0.10 -7.85 -20.83
N THR A 53 -1.04 -7.55 -21.44
CA THR A 53 -1.38 -6.26 -22.03
C THR A 53 -2.54 -5.63 -21.28
N GLN A 54 -2.58 -4.30 -21.24
CA GLN A 54 -3.69 -3.58 -20.62
C GLN A 54 -4.97 -3.85 -21.43
N PRO A 55 -6.04 -4.38 -20.81
CA PRO A 55 -7.31 -4.56 -21.50
C PRO A 55 -7.92 -3.20 -21.87
N PRO A 56 -8.66 -3.10 -22.99
CA PRO A 56 -9.31 -1.86 -23.39
C PRO A 56 -10.38 -1.44 -22.37
N GLY A 57 -10.35 -0.18 -21.95
CA GLY A 57 -11.21 0.38 -20.89
C GLY A 57 -10.40 0.94 -19.73
N GLU A 58 -11.08 1.30 -18.63
CA GLU A 58 -10.41 1.54 -17.35
C GLU A 58 -10.26 0.20 -16.64
N PRO A 59 -9.06 -0.43 -16.65
CA PRO A 59 -8.85 -1.58 -15.80
C PRO A 59 -9.03 -1.11 -14.35
N CYS A 60 -9.93 -1.79 -13.64
CA CYS A 60 -10.16 -1.65 -12.20
C CYS A 60 -10.86 -0.34 -11.83
N GLN A 61 -12.17 -0.30 -12.08
CA GLN A 61 -13.03 0.76 -11.57
C GLN A 61 -13.25 0.58 -10.06
N GLY A 62 -12.28 1.02 -9.26
CA GLY A 62 -12.45 1.37 -7.84
C GLY A 62 -12.89 0.25 -6.88
N GLY A 63 -12.73 -1.02 -7.25
CA GLY A 63 -12.98 -2.16 -6.38
C GLY A 63 -11.83 -2.42 -5.40
N SER A 64 -12.06 -3.29 -4.40
CA SER A 64 -11.02 -3.79 -3.49
C SER A 64 -10.03 -4.75 -4.14
N GLU A 65 -10.25 -5.10 -5.41
CA GLU A 65 -9.46 -6.06 -6.15
C GLU A 65 -8.13 -5.44 -6.65
N PRO A 66 -7.04 -6.22 -6.67
CA PRO A 66 -5.76 -5.79 -7.21
C PRO A 66 -5.90 -5.44 -8.69
N CYS A 67 -5.26 -4.34 -9.10
CA CYS A 67 -5.39 -3.89 -10.48
C CYS A 67 -4.27 -4.37 -11.38
N LYS A 68 -3.06 -4.27 -10.83
CA LYS A 68 -1.84 -4.75 -11.44
C LYS A 68 -1.12 -5.62 -10.42
N ILE A 69 -0.62 -6.74 -10.90
CA ILE A 69 0.16 -7.68 -10.11
C ILE A 69 1.52 -7.78 -10.77
N THR A 70 2.58 -7.63 -9.99
CA THR A 70 3.92 -7.98 -10.44
C THR A 70 4.36 -9.29 -9.79
N THR A 71 5.00 -10.17 -10.54
CA THR A 71 5.37 -11.52 -10.07
C THR A 71 6.82 -11.83 -10.38
N LYS A 72 7.47 -12.56 -9.48
CA LYS A 72 8.87 -12.99 -9.64
C LYS A 72 9.04 -13.93 -10.82
N ASP A 73 8.11 -14.87 -10.95
CA ASP A 73 8.10 -15.91 -11.98
C ASP A 73 6.99 -15.65 -13.00
N VAL A 74 7.20 -16.08 -14.24
CA VAL A 74 6.23 -15.91 -15.34
C VAL A 74 4.98 -16.74 -15.08
N GLN A 75 3.81 -16.13 -15.17
CA GLN A 75 2.51 -16.81 -15.10
C GLN A 75 2.11 -17.33 -16.48
N GLY A 76 2.52 -18.58 -16.78
CA GLY A 76 2.37 -19.18 -18.11
C GLY A 76 0.93 -19.55 -18.49
N ASP A 77 0.08 -19.80 -17.51
CA ASP A 77 -1.36 -20.08 -17.66
C ASP A 77 -2.23 -18.82 -17.54
N MET A 78 -1.58 -17.66 -17.38
CA MET A 78 -2.22 -16.36 -17.20
C MET A 78 -3.19 -16.33 -16.00
N GLN A 79 -2.88 -17.07 -14.95
CA GLN A 79 -3.64 -17.11 -13.71
C GLN A 79 -2.71 -16.94 -12.51
N ILE A 80 -3.26 -16.48 -11.39
CA ILE A 80 -2.54 -16.49 -10.11
C ILE A 80 -3.53 -16.63 -8.95
N THR A 81 -3.18 -17.44 -7.96
CA THR A 81 -4.04 -17.65 -6.79
C THR A 81 -3.96 -16.47 -5.81
N PRO A 82 -5.01 -16.19 -5.03
CA PRO A 82 -4.92 -15.23 -3.92
C PRO A 82 -3.81 -15.54 -2.92
N THR A 83 -3.49 -16.81 -2.72
CA THR A 83 -2.39 -17.25 -1.83
C THR A 83 -1.04 -16.78 -2.34
N GLU A 84 -0.79 -16.90 -3.64
CA GLU A 84 0.45 -16.42 -4.27
C GLU A 84 0.51 -14.90 -4.29
N VAL A 85 -0.59 -14.24 -4.60
CA VAL A 85 -0.70 -12.77 -4.59
C VAL A 85 -0.41 -12.19 -3.20
N ASN A 86 -0.87 -12.85 -2.14
CA ASN A 86 -0.61 -12.43 -0.75
C ASN A 86 0.80 -12.80 -0.27
N ASN A 87 1.56 -13.59 -1.02
CA ASN A 87 2.93 -13.93 -0.69
C ASN A 87 3.89 -12.91 -1.31
N THR A 88 4.37 -11.98 -0.49
CA THR A 88 5.29 -10.90 -0.90
C THR A 88 6.64 -11.38 -1.42
N SER A 89 6.98 -12.68 -1.28
CA SER A 89 8.17 -13.28 -1.87
C SER A 89 7.96 -13.77 -3.31
N LEU A 90 6.70 -13.80 -3.78
CA LEU A 90 6.28 -14.29 -5.10
C LEU A 90 5.62 -13.19 -5.93
N ALA A 91 4.80 -12.35 -5.31
CA ALA A 91 4.04 -11.32 -5.99
C ALA A 91 3.94 -10.03 -5.18
N THR A 92 3.69 -8.93 -5.87
CA THR A 92 3.33 -7.65 -5.27
C THR A 92 2.12 -7.07 -5.98
N ILE A 93 1.26 -6.40 -5.22
CA ILE A 93 0.07 -5.76 -5.74
C ILE A 93 0.36 -4.26 -5.91
N GLU A 94 0.09 -3.75 -7.09
CA GLU A 94 -0.05 -2.31 -7.30
C GLU A 94 -1.54 -1.97 -7.33
N LEU A 95 -2.00 -1.29 -6.27
CA LEU A 95 -3.40 -0.90 -6.08
C LEU A 95 -3.76 0.43 -6.79
N THR A 96 -2.80 1.11 -7.41
CA THR A 96 -3.00 2.44 -7.99
C THR A 96 -2.55 2.49 -9.44
N GLN A 97 -3.44 2.94 -10.33
CA GLN A 97 -3.00 3.58 -11.57
C GLN A 97 -2.29 4.88 -11.17
N ASP A 98 -1.03 5.01 -11.57
CA ASP A 98 -0.38 6.32 -11.55
C ASP A 98 -1.10 7.20 -12.59
N PHE A 99 -1.91 8.15 -12.10
CA PHE A 99 -2.54 9.21 -12.91
C PHE A 99 -1.59 10.38 -13.13
#